data_AF-A0A1G6G2V1-F1
#
_entry.id   AF-A0A1G6G2V1-F1
#
_cell.length_a   1.000
_cell.length_b   1.000
_cell.length_c   1.000
_cell.angle_alpha   90.00
_cell.angle_beta   90.00
_cell.angle_gamma   90.00
#
_symmetry.space_group_name_H-M   'P 1'
#
loop_
_entity.id
_entity.type
_entity.pdbx_description
1 polymer ?
#
loop_
_entity_poly.entity_id
_entity_poly.type
_entity_poly.pdbx_seq_one_letter_code
_entity_poly.pdbx_strand_id
1 'polypeptide(L)'
;MQDFTYQEIFSRLPEKQKEVLIAIGKEQKATGVTSGKFIKKYKLSTPSSVQAALKGLLEKNLVSQEQNHYEIADKLLGAWLQKNY
;
A
#
# COMPACT_ATOMS: atom_id res chain seq x y z
N MET A 1 9.92 5.27 -19.17
CA MET A 1 11.08 4.96 -18.30
C MET A 1 10.69 4.84 -16.82
N GLN A 2 9.80 5.66 -16.24
CA GLN A 2 9.43 5.55 -14.81
C GLN A 2 8.61 4.28 -14.43
N ASP A 3 7.82 3.75 -15.35
CA ASP A 3 6.96 2.57 -15.13
C ASP A 3 7.76 1.33 -14.68
N PHE A 4 8.91 1.09 -15.32
CA PHE A 4 9.79 -0.05 -15.03
C PHE A 4 10.39 0.02 -13.61
N THR A 5 10.71 1.22 -13.13
CA THR A 5 11.29 1.39 -11.79
C THR A 5 10.27 1.06 -10.71
N TYR A 6 9.03 1.53 -10.85
CA TYR A 6 7.95 1.20 -9.89
C TYR A 6 7.60 -0.28 -9.94
N GLN A 7 7.53 -0.89 -11.13
CA GLN A 7 7.29 -2.31 -11.27
C GLN A 7 8.39 -3.17 -10.64
N GLU A 8 9.66 -2.78 -10.79
CA GLU A 8 10.78 -3.48 -10.13
C GLU A 8 10.72 -3.36 -8.61
N ILE A 9 10.51 -2.15 -8.09
CA ILE A 9 10.37 -1.92 -6.64
C ILE A 9 9.21 -2.76 -6.12
N PHE A 10 8.07 -2.71 -6.79
CA PHE A 10 6.86 -3.46 -6.46
C PHE A 10 7.10 -4.96 -6.51
N SER A 11 7.81 -5.46 -7.53
CA SER A 11 8.12 -6.88 -7.68
C SER A 11 8.98 -7.41 -6.54
N ARG A 12 9.92 -6.58 -6.03
CA ARG A 12 10.81 -6.88 -4.90
C ARG A 12 10.10 -6.84 -3.53
N LEU A 13 8.89 -6.28 -3.43
CA LEU A 13 8.13 -6.31 -2.18
C LEU A 13 7.63 -7.74 -1.91
N PRO A 14 7.51 -8.17 -0.64
CA PRO A 14 6.78 -9.37 -0.29
C PRO A 14 5.29 -9.22 -0.63
N GLU A 15 4.61 -10.33 -0.96
CA GLU A 15 3.18 -10.33 -1.37
C GLU A 15 2.29 -9.53 -0.44
N LYS A 16 2.43 -9.71 0.88
CA LYS A 16 1.65 -8.98 1.88
C LYS A 16 1.81 -7.46 1.79
N GLN A 17 3.02 -6.97 1.49
CA GLN A 17 3.27 -5.54 1.29
C GLN A 17 2.67 -5.04 -0.02
N LYS A 18 2.72 -5.85 -1.09
CA LYS A 18 2.07 -5.54 -2.36
C LYS A 18 0.56 -5.36 -2.18
N GLU A 19 -0.10 -6.28 -1.50
CA GLU A 19 -1.54 -6.22 -1.26
C GLU A 19 -1.95 -4.97 -0.47
N VAL A 20 -1.22 -4.66 0.60
CA VAL A 20 -1.47 -3.46 1.42
C VAL A 20 -1.22 -2.19 0.63
N LEU A 21 -0.15 -2.14 -0.16
CA LEU A 21 0.18 -0.99 -1.00
C LEU A 21 -0.90 -0.74 -2.08
N ILE A 22 -1.36 -1.79 -2.77
CA ILE A 22 -2.46 -1.68 -3.74
C ILE A 22 -3.73 -1.18 -3.04
N ALA A 23 -4.08 -1.75 -1.89
CA ALA A 23 -5.27 -1.36 -1.14
C ALA A 23 -5.25 0.13 -0.74
N ILE A 24 -4.10 0.63 -0.29
CA ILE A 24 -3.92 2.05 0.03
C ILE A 24 -4.01 2.91 -1.24
N GLY A 25 -3.36 2.49 -2.33
CA GLY A 25 -3.41 3.19 -3.61
C GLY A 25 -4.82 3.29 -4.21
N LYS A 26 -5.65 2.26 -4.01
CA LYS A 26 -7.06 2.24 -4.44
C LYS A 26 -7.94 3.18 -3.62
N GLU A 27 -7.76 3.24 -2.30
CA GLU A 27 -8.51 4.18 -1.46
C GLU A 27 -8.04 5.63 -1.61
N GLN A 28 -6.80 5.86 -2.06
CA GLN A 28 -6.06 7.15 -2.05
C GLN A 28 -5.82 7.71 -0.64
N LYS A 29 -6.83 7.64 0.24
CA LYS A 29 -6.80 7.99 1.66
C LYS A 29 -7.31 6.81 2.48
N ALA A 30 -6.44 5.87 2.76
CA ALA A 30 -6.79 4.68 3.53
C ALA A 30 -6.82 5.00 5.03
N THR A 31 -8.00 5.06 5.62
CA THR A 31 -8.17 5.14 7.08
C THR A 31 -8.39 3.75 7.67
N GLY A 32 -7.72 3.46 8.77
CA GLY A 32 -7.92 2.19 9.48
C GLY A 32 -7.52 0.97 8.65
N VAL A 33 -6.33 0.99 8.03
CA VAL A 33 -5.78 -0.10 7.19
C VAL A 33 -5.77 -1.45 7.92
N THR A 34 -5.61 -1.44 9.24
CA THR A 34 -5.64 -2.62 10.13
C THR A 34 -7.05 -2.96 10.63
N SER A 35 -8.08 -2.20 10.26
CA SER A 35 -9.46 -2.48 10.66
C SER A 35 -10.00 -3.70 9.91
N GLY A 36 -10.81 -4.50 10.59
CA GLY A 36 -11.43 -5.70 10.00
C GLY A 36 -12.25 -5.41 8.74
N LYS A 37 -12.83 -4.20 8.62
CA LYS A 37 -13.52 -3.74 7.39
C LYS A 37 -12.57 -3.64 6.20
N PHE A 38 -11.40 -3.04 6.40
CA PHE A 38 -10.39 -2.85 5.36
C PHE A 38 -9.80 -4.19 4.92
N ILE A 39 -9.47 -5.04 5.90
CA ILE A 39 -8.96 -6.38 5.68
C ILE A 39 -9.95 -7.23 4.89
N LYS A 40 -11.25 -7.20 5.24
CA LYS A 40 -12.29 -7.93 4.48
C LYS A 40 -12.49 -7.36 3.08
N LYS A 41 -12.47 -6.03 2.91
CA LYS A 41 -12.67 -5.36 1.62
C LYS A 41 -11.59 -5.75 0.62
N TYR A 42 -10.34 -5.79 1.07
CA TYR A 42 -9.16 -6.09 0.24
C TYR A 42 -8.65 -7.53 0.39
N LYS A 43 -9.40 -8.39 1.09
CA LYS A 43 -9.03 -9.79 1.41
C LYS A 43 -7.61 -9.94 1.95
N LEU A 44 -7.17 -8.97 2.75
CA LEU A 44 -5.83 -8.99 3.33
C LEU A 44 -5.69 -10.13 4.36
N SER A 45 -4.44 -10.43 4.69
CA SER A 45 -4.07 -11.29 5.82
C SER A 45 -4.55 -10.72 7.17
N THR A 46 -4.08 -11.32 8.27
CA THR A 46 -4.37 -10.87 9.63
C THR A 46 -3.95 -9.40 9.89
N PRO A 47 -4.63 -8.69 10.80
CA PRO A 47 -4.31 -7.29 11.12
C PRO A 47 -2.84 -7.10 11.54
N SER A 48 -2.28 -8.03 12.29
CA SER A 48 -0.85 -8.01 12.67
C SER A 48 0.07 -8.12 11.46
N SER A 49 -0.27 -8.96 10.48
CA SER A 49 0.49 -9.06 9.22
C SER A 49 0.39 -7.77 8.41
N VAL A 50 -0.81 -7.19 8.30
CA VAL A 50 -1.05 -5.93 7.60
C VAL A 50 -0.28 -4.78 8.26
N GLN A 51 -0.25 -4.73 9.58
CA GLN A 51 0.48 -3.71 10.33
C GLN A 51 2.00 -3.84 10.12
N ALA A 52 2.55 -5.06 10.11
CA ALA A 52 3.96 -5.29 9.82
C ALA A 52 4.32 -4.91 8.37
N ALA A 53 3.46 -5.27 7.42
CA ALA A 53 3.61 -4.88 6.02
C ALA A 53 3.57 -3.36 5.85
N LEU A 54 2.59 -2.68 6.47
CA LEU A 54 2.45 -1.23 6.47
C LEU A 54 3.69 -0.53 7.03
N LYS A 55 4.24 -1.01 8.15
CA LYS A 55 5.49 -0.47 8.71
C LYS A 55 6.65 -0.56 7.72
N GLY A 56 6.84 -1.72 7.08
CA GLY A 56 7.90 -1.86 6.08
C GLY A 56 7.71 -0.97 4.85
N LEU A 57 6.46 -0.66 4.48
CA LEU A 57 6.16 0.30 3.41
C LEU A 57 6.48 1.75 3.81
N LEU A 58 6.19 2.14 5.06
CA LEU A 58 6.54 3.45 5.63
C LEU A 58 8.06 3.62 5.68
N GLU A 59 8.79 2.60 6.16
CA GLU A 59 10.27 2.62 6.21
C GLU A 59 10.90 2.77 4.82
N LYS A 60 10.28 2.19 3.80
CA LYS A 60 10.69 2.32 2.39
C LYS A 60 10.27 3.64 1.74
N ASN A 61 9.60 4.56 2.48
CA ASN A 61 9.03 5.80 1.96
C ASN A 61 8.07 5.58 0.77
N LEU A 62 7.40 4.42 0.71
CA LEU A 62 6.39 4.12 -0.33
C LEU A 62 5.01 4.61 0.07
N VAL A 63 4.73 4.61 1.37
CA VAL A 63 3.50 5.09 1.99
C VAL A 63 3.87 6.22 2.92
N SER A 64 3.01 7.23 2.98
CA SER A 64 3.05 8.30 3.96
C SER A 64 1.87 8.17 4.90
N GLN A 65 2.09 8.46 6.18
CA GLN A 65 1.02 8.57 7.16
C GLN A 65 0.75 10.05 7.41
N GLU A 66 -0.45 10.52 7.07
CA GLU A 66 -0.88 11.88 7.35
C GLU A 66 -2.02 11.87 8.38
N GLN A 67 -1.76 12.44 9.56
CA GLN A 67 -2.67 12.51 10.71
C GLN A 67 -3.25 11.14 11.12
N ASN A 68 -4.34 10.70 10.46
CA ASN A 68 -5.07 9.47 10.72
C ASN A 68 -5.33 8.62 9.46
N HIS A 69 -4.78 8.99 8.31
CA HIS A 69 -4.91 8.25 7.07
C HIS A 69 -3.53 7.90 6.49
N TYR A 70 -3.53 6.86 5.67
CA TYR A 70 -2.37 6.40 4.94
C TYR A 70 -2.60 6.67 3.47
N GLU A 71 -1.59 7.22 2.81
CA GLU A 71 -1.61 7.53 1.39
C GLU A 71 -0.29 7.12 0.75
N ILE A 72 -0.30 6.96 -0.57
CA ILE A 72 0.94 6.67 -1.28
C ILE A 72 1.79 7.93 -1.28
N ALA A 73 3.04 7.82 -0.81
CA ALA A 73 3.95 8.95 -0.70
C ALA A 73 4.19 9.63 -2.06
N ASP A 74 4.25 8.82 -3.11
CA ASP A 74 4.42 9.25 -4.50
C ASP A 74 3.09 9.16 -5.26
N LYS A 75 2.57 10.31 -5.70
CA LYS A 75 1.32 10.40 -6.46
C LYS A 75 1.38 9.63 -7.79
N LEU A 76 2.55 9.53 -8.42
CA LEU A 76 2.74 8.76 -9.65
C LEU A 76 2.67 7.26 -9.36
N LEU A 77 3.25 6.80 -8.25
CA LEU A 77 3.12 5.41 -7.81
C LEU A 77 1.66 5.06 -7.53
N GLY A 78 0.91 5.96 -6.87
CA GLY A 78 -0.52 5.79 -6.64
C GLY A 78 -1.31 5.66 -7.96
N ALA A 79 -1.07 6.55 -8.91
CA ALA A 79 -1.69 6.50 -10.23
C ALA A 79 -1.29 5.23 -11.02
N TRP A 80 -0.05 4.79 -10.91
CA TRP A 80 0.44 3.55 -11.52
C TRP A 80 -0.27 2.33 -10.95
N LEU A 81 -0.41 2.25 -9.62
CA LEU A 81 -1.14 1.18 -8.94
C LEU A 81 -2.60 1.11 -9.40
N GLN A 82 -3.28 2.24 -9.51
CA GLN A 82 -4.67 2.29 -10.00
C GLN A 82 -4.81 1.88 -11.47
N LYS A 83 -3.77 2.13 -12.28
CA LYS A 83 -3.77 1.77 -13.70
C LYS A 83 -3.47 0.29 -13.92
N ASN A 84 -2.63 -0.31 -13.07
CA ASN A 84 -2.18 -1.70 -13.21
C ASN A 84 -2.95 -2.73 -12.36
N TYR A 85 -3.63 -2.32 -11.28
CA TYR A 85 -4.28 -3.22 -10.30
C TYR A 85 -5.68 -2.76 -9.89
#